data_AF-A0A9P0ANY5-F1
#
_entry.id   AF-A0A9P0ANY5-F1
#
_cell.length_a   1.000
_cell.length_b   1.000
_cell.length_c   1.000
_cell.angle_alpha   90.00
_cell.angle_beta   90.00
_cell.angle_gamma   90.00
#
_symmetry.space_group_name_H-M   'P 1'
#
loop_
_entity.id
_entity.type
_entity.pdbx_description
1 polymer ?
#
loop_
_entity_poly.entity_id
_entity_poly.type
_entity_poly.pdbx_seq_one_letter_code
_entity_poly.pdbx_strand_id
1 'polypeptide(L)'
;MIEVQDGVAIMVSLIAILAGLIAFILKRRYEFWQRRNIPCYPRDRMFMTSHHKGVVYQQMYRELSPHPFGGFYSYSSPGFLVRDPNLIQRILIKDFAFFRNRGIIYDEKLDPLSANLFHLDGDAWRNIRLKTVAAFSSGKIKRMFALLESCASNLSTTIDSRASANEHVEIKELFSKFALDVIGSCAFGLDCGALKDKNSEFYRITRVLFMPSHRFRVLKLLNSIDMRLNRYLVGIKTVAQECQDFFTGVIHSTIDDRVSGAAKRTDFLQHFINLRQEEGGDARDKKAQAGITLSNDEIAANSFVFFAAGFETISLTLTYCLLELSLNPEILDKVRKEMEGVERSHGGFTYEAIRQLSYTDMVVSETLRKYPVLPVVERLCVKSYTIPDTCTTIPPGMKIIIPTLGLHHDSNYFPNPEVFDPERFSDERRSTIQPGSYLPFGDGPRICIGMRFAQTEIKLALVQIIHHYNFRLVGDISLPVEVHPGSNMMTPKNKINMEFTRRQENHL
;
A
#
# COMPACT_ATOMS: atom_id res chain seq x y z
N MET A 1 -2.94 59.68 -21.36
CA MET A 1 -3.91 59.28 -20.32
C MET A 1 -5.06 58.45 -20.89
N ILE A 2 -5.58 58.75 -22.08
CA ILE A 2 -6.72 58.03 -22.69
C ILE A 2 -6.35 56.57 -23.05
N GLU A 3 -5.20 56.32 -23.69
CA GLU A 3 -4.76 54.94 -24.04
C GLU A 3 -4.55 54.02 -22.81
N VAL A 4 -4.19 54.59 -21.66
CA VAL A 4 -4.01 53.83 -20.41
C VAL A 4 -5.36 53.43 -19.82
N GLN A 5 -6.40 54.27 -19.94
CA GLN A 5 -7.76 53.93 -19.50
C GLN A 5 -8.39 52.84 -20.37
N ASP A 6 -8.19 52.88 -21.69
CA ASP A 6 -8.70 51.86 -22.61
C ASP A 6 -8.04 50.49 -22.39
N GLY A 7 -6.71 50.48 -22.14
CA GLY A 7 -5.99 49.26 -21.79
C GLY A 7 -6.47 48.62 -20.49
N VAL A 8 -6.77 49.43 -19.47
CA VAL A 8 -7.33 48.94 -18.20
C VAL A 8 -8.74 48.40 -18.38
N ALA A 9 -9.60 49.06 -19.18
CA ALA A 9 -10.96 48.60 -19.45
C ALA A 9 -10.99 47.26 -20.21
N ILE A 10 -10.09 47.08 -21.19
CA ILE A 10 -9.94 45.81 -21.92
C ILE A 10 -9.46 44.71 -20.98
N MET A 11 -8.45 44.98 -20.14
CA MET A 11 -7.92 44.00 -19.18
C MET A 11 -9.00 43.56 -18.17
N VAL A 12 -9.77 44.50 -17.62
CA VAL A 12 -10.87 44.20 -16.69
C VAL A 12 -11.95 43.36 -17.38
N SER A 13 -12.28 43.66 -18.64
CA SER A 13 -13.27 42.90 -19.41
C SER A 13 -12.82 41.46 -19.69
N LEU A 14 -11.55 41.27 -20.05
CA LEU A 14 -10.96 39.93 -20.25
C LEU A 14 -10.95 39.12 -18.95
N ILE A 15 -10.60 39.75 -17.82
CA ILE A 15 -10.66 39.10 -16.50
C ILE A 15 -12.09 38.69 -16.14
N ALA A 16 -13.07 39.56 -16.39
CA ALA A 16 -14.48 39.27 -16.12
C ALA A 16 -15.01 38.11 -16.99
N ILE A 17 -14.67 38.08 -18.28
CA ILE A 17 -15.03 36.98 -19.20
C ILE A 17 -14.37 35.68 -18.73
N LEU A 18 -13.09 35.72 -18.37
CA LEU A 18 -12.37 34.55 -17.86
C LEU A 18 -12.99 34.04 -16.55
N ALA A 19 -13.30 34.93 -15.62
CA ALA A 19 -13.96 34.59 -14.36
C ALA A 19 -15.35 33.98 -14.60
N GLY A 20 -16.14 34.55 -15.53
CA GLY A 20 -17.44 34.01 -15.93
C GLY A 20 -17.33 32.63 -16.58
N LEU A 21 -16.35 32.41 -17.45
CA LEU A 21 -16.07 31.11 -18.07
C LEU A 21 -15.66 30.07 -17.03
N ILE A 22 -14.78 30.43 -16.10
CA ILE A 22 -14.36 29.55 -14.99
C ILE A 22 -15.57 29.20 -14.11
N ALA A 23 -16.40 30.18 -13.74
CA ALA A 23 -17.60 29.95 -12.94
C ALA A 23 -18.59 29.02 -13.66
N PHE A 24 -18.80 29.20 -14.97
CA PHE A 24 -19.65 28.32 -15.79
C PHE A 24 -19.10 26.88 -15.86
N ILE A 25 -17.79 26.71 -16.09
CA ILE A 25 -17.14 25.40 -16.12
C ILE A 25 -17.26 24.70 -14.77
N LEU A 26 -16.99 25.42 -13.67
CA LEU A 26 -17.10 24.89 -12.32
C LEU A 26 -18.55 24.49 -11.99
N LYS A 27 -19.53 25.34 -12.30
CA LYS A 27 -20.96 25.02 -12.12
C LYS A 27 -21.33 23.74 -12.87
N ARG A 28 -20.99 23.65 -14.16
CA ARG A 28 -21.29 22.47 -14.98
C ARG A 28 -20.63 21.20 -14.45
N ARG A 29 -19.42 21.29 -13.87
CA ARG A 29 -18.76 20.15 -13.21
C ARG A 29 -19.44 19.76 -11.90
N TYR A 30 -19.84 20.73 -11.08
CA TYR A 30 -20.51 20.46 -9.81
C TYR A 30 -21.97 19.96 -9.97
N GLU A 31 -22.58 20.14 -11.14
CA GLU A 31 -23.86 19.54 -11.51
C GLU A 31 -23.71 18.14 -12.15
N PHE A 32 -22.49 17.59 -12.22
CA PHE A 32 -22.23 16.34 -12.93
C PHE A 32 -23.04 15.14 -12.41
N TRP A 33 -23.11 14.96 -11.09
CA TRP A 33 -23.85 13.85 -10.47
C TRP A 33 -25.37 14.08 -10.44
N GLN A 34 -25.79 15.33 -10.19
CA GLN A 34 -27.21 15.73 -10.23
C GLN A 34 -27.83 15.46 -11.60
N ARG A 35 -27.14 15.84 -12.69
CA ARG A 35 -27.62 15.58 -14.07
C ARG A 35 -27.68 14.10 -14.45
N ARG A 36 -27.06 13.22 -13.66
CA ARG A 36 -27.07 11.77 -13.87
C ARG A 36 -28.00 11.03 -12.92
N ASN A 37 -28.71 11.76 -12.04
CA ASN A 37 -29.55 11.18 -10.99
C ASN A 37 -28.80 10.15 -10.13
N ILE A 38 -27.51 10.41 -9.85
CA ILE A 38 -26.68 9.56 -8.98
C ILE A 38 -26.57 10.24 -7.61
N PRO A 39 -26.88 9.53 -6.50
CA PRO A 39 -26.68 10.02 -5.15
C PRO A 39 -25.25 10.53 -4.97
N CYS A 40 -25.08 11.73 -4.40
CA CYS A 40 -23.77 12.35 -4.27
C CYS A 40 -23.53 12.78 -2.83
N TYR A 41 -22.34 12.50 -2.31
CA TYR A 41 -21.90 13.02 -1.03
C TYR A 41 -21.84 14.56 -1.07
N PRO A 42 -22.36 15.28 -0.04
CA PRO A 42 -22.39 16.74 -0.01
C PRO A 42 -20.99 17.38 -0.09
N ARG A 43 -20.84 18.39 -0.95
CA ARG A 43 -19.54 19.04 -1.22
C ARG A 43 -19.06 19.95 -0.08
N ASP A 44 -20.00 20.61 0.59
CA ASP A 44 -19.77 21.53 1.71
C ASP A 44 -19.12 20.84 2.91
N ARG A 45 -19.24 19.51 3.01
CA ARG A 45 -18.67 18.68 4.07
C ARG A 45 -17.32 18.05 3.70
N MET A 46 -16.74 18.47 2.58
CA MET A 46 -15.53 17.86 2.03
C MET A 46 -14.25 18.49 2.62
N PHE A 47 -13.99 18.25 3.91
CA PHE A 47 -12.78 18.72 4.59
C PHE A 47 -11.59 17.75 4.43
N MET A 48 -11.15 17.50 3.19
CA MET A 48 -10.02 16.59 2.91
C MET A 48 -8.67 17.04 3.47
N THR A 49 -8.54 18.26 3.99
CA THR A 49 -7.26 18.82 4.42
C THR A 49 -6.94 18.59 5.91
N SER A 50 -7.95 18.34 6.76
CA SER A 50 -7.77 18.13 8.20
C SER A 50 -7.87 16.68 8.65
N HIS A 51 -8.43 15.79 7.82
CA HIS A 51 -8.66 14.38 8.15
C HIS A 51 -7.91 13.44 7.19
N HIS A 52 -7.58 12.26 7.70
CA HIS A 52 -7.00 11.20 6.88
C HIS A 52 -7.96 10.77 5.76
N LYS A 53 -7.44 10.56 4.54
CA LYS A 53 -8.27 10.22 3.37
C LYS A 53 -9.14 8.98 3.58
N GLY A 54 -8.64 7.96 4.28
CA GLY A 54 -9.35 6.72 4.55
C GLY A 54 -10.59 6.94 5.42
N VAL A 55 -10.43 7.77 6.46
CA VAL A 55 -11.53 8.16 7.36
C VAL A 55 -12.58 8.96 6.60
N VAL A 56 -12.16 9.90 5.73
CA VAL A 56 -13.08 10.66 4.87
C VAL A 56 -13.88 9.73 3.95
N TYR A 57 -13.22 8.77 3.29
CA TYR A 57 -13.93 7.84 2.41
C TYR A 57 -14.80 6.82 3.18
N GLN A 58 -14.43 6.46 4.41
CA GLN A 58 -15.28 5.67 5.30
C GLN A 58 -16.55 6.44 5.69
N GLN A 59 -16.44 7.75 5.97
CA GLN A 59 -17.60 8.59 6.23
C GLN A 59 -18.50 8.68 4.99
N MET A 60 -17.93 8.93 3.81
CA MET A 60 -18.69 8.94 2.55
C MET A 60 -19.38 7.59 2.29
N TYR A 61 -18.70 6.48 2.59
CA TYR A 61 -19.29 5.14 2.52
C TYR A 61 -20.52 5.02 3.42
N ARG A 62 -20.47 5.50 4.67
CA ARG A 62 -21.60 5.43 5.60
C ARG A 62 -22.77 6.33 5.17
N GLU A 63 -22.49 7.57 4.78
CA GLU A 63 -23.53 8.56 4.41
C GLU A 63 -24.21 8.27 3.07
N LEU A 64 -23.55 7.53 2.17
CA LEU A 64 -24.18 7.08 0.92
C LEU A 64 -25.11 5.86 1.10
N SER A 65 -25.24 5.33 2.33
CA SER A 65 -26.21 4.27 2.64
C SER A 65 -27.66 4.74 2.45
N PRO A 66 -28.56 3.93 1.87
CA PRO A 66 -28.40 2.52 1.47
C PRO A 66 -27.93 2.30 0.01
N HIS A 67 -27.50 3.33 -0.71
CA HIS A 67 -27.18 3.19 -2.14
C HIS A 67 -25.94 2.31 -2.40
N PRO A 68 -25.95 1.43 -3.43
CA PRO A 68 -24.85 0.52 -3.75
C PRO A 68 -23.58 1.25 -4.25
N PHE A 69 -23.74 2.49 -4.69
CA PHE A 69 -22.67 3.38 -5.14
C PHE A 69 -23.14 4.83 -5.06
N GLY A 70 -22.21 5.77 -5.16
CA GLY A 70 -22.52 7.19 -5.22
C GLY A 70 -21.41 8.03 -5.82
N GLY A 71 -21.75 9.24 -6.20
CA GLY A 71 -20.81 10.27 -6.61
C GLY A 71 -20.17 10.96 -5.40
N PHE A 72 -18.97 11.46 -5.62
CA PHE A 72 -18.37 12.48 -4.77
C PHE A 72 -17.56 13.44 -5.65
N TYR A 73 -17.07 14.51 -5.05
CA TYR A 73 -16.12 15.40 -5.71
C TYR A 73 -14.78 15.29 -4.98
N SER A 74 -13.68 15.23 -5.72
CA SER A 74 -12.34 15.47 -5.22
C SER A 74 -11.93 16.87 -5.68
N TYR A 75 -12.11 17.87 -4.81
CA TYR A 75 -12.07 19.29 -5.17
C TYR A 75 -13.09 19.58 -6.27
N SER A 76 -12.67 19.87 -7.51
CA SER A 76 -13.57 20.11 -8.64
C SER A 76 -13.82 18.88 -9.53
N SER A 77 -13.08 17.79 -9.32
CA SER A 77 -13.14 16.60 -10.18
C SER A 77 -14.14 15.58 -9.63
N PRO A 78 -15.10 15.07 -10.44
CA PRO A 78 -16.02 14.03 -9.98
C PRO A 78 -15.29 12.69 -9.78
N GLY A 79 -15.66 11.95 -8.75
CA GLY A 79 -15.23 10.58 -8.49
C GLY A 79 -16.41 9.68 -8.12
N PHE A 80 -16.26 8.38 -8.37
CA PHE A 80 -17.32 7.39 -8.16
C PHE A 80 -16.94 6.45 -7.02
N LEU A 81 -17.75 6.40 -5.97
CA LEU A 81 -17.55 5.54 -4.80
C LEU A 81 -18.44 4.30 -4.90
N VAL A 82 -17.87 3.12 -4.72
CA VAL A 82 -18.58 1.84 -4.81
C VAL A 82 -18.72 1.23 -3.42
N ARG A 83 -19.93 0.80 -3.05
CA ARG A 83 -20.24 0.17 -1.75
C ARG A 83 -20.64 -1.28 -1.87
N ASP A 84 -21.34 -1.66 -2.94
CA ASP A 84 -21.83 -3.03 -3.15
C ASP A 84 -20.69 -4.02 -3.46
N PRO A 85 -20.51 -5.08 -2.65
CA PRO A 85 -19.50 -6.11 -2.88
C PRO A 85 -19.61 -6.82 -4.24
N ASN A 86 -20.82 -6.99 -4.78
CA ASN A 86 -21.00 -7.63 -6.08
C ASN A 86 -20.48 -6.75 -7.22
N LEU A 87 -20.79 -5.46 -7.19
CA LEU A 87 -20.21 -4.49 -8.13
C LEU A 87 -18.69 -4.37 -7.96
N ILE A 88 -18.16 -4.43 -6.73
CA ILE A 88 -16.72 -4.47 -6.47
C ILE A 88 -16.07 -5.69 -7.14
N GLN A 89 -16.62 -6.89 -6.96
CA GLN A 89 -16.14 -8.11 -7.62
C GLN A 89 -16.16 -7.97 -9.14
N ARG A 90 -17.17 -7.31 -9.70
CA ARG A 90 -17.23 -7.04 -11.13
C ARG A 90 -16.15 -6.08 -11.59
N ILE A 91 -15.94 -4.97 -10.90
CA ILE A 91 -14.91 -3.98 -11.21
C ILE A 91 -13.49 -4.55 -11.09
N LEU A 92 -13.23 -5.33 -10.04
CA LEU A 92 -11.90 -5.85 -9.74
C LEU A 92 -11.54 -7.09 -10.56
N ILE A 93 -12.52 -7.93 -10.91
CA ILE A 93 -12.29 -9.25 -11.52
C ILE A 93 -13.03 -9.39 -12.85
N LYS A 94 -14.37 -9.45 -12.84
CA LYS A 94 -15.16 -9.91 -14.01
C LYS A 94 -15.05 -8.97 -15.21
N ASP A 95 -15.10 -7.67 -14.97
CA ASP A 95 -15.05 -6.62 -16.00
C ASP A 95 -13.73 -5.85 -15.97
N PHE A 96 -12.65 -6.50 -15.53
CA PHE A 96 -11.34 -5.87 -15.35
C PHE A 96 -10.84 -5.10 -16.58
N ALA A 97 -11.23 -5.51 -17.80
CA ALA A 97 -10.87 -4.81 -19.04
C ALA A 97 -11.32 -3.33 -19.08
N PHE A 98 -12.41 -2.98 -18.37
CA PHE A 98 -12.90 -1.60 -18.24
C PHE A 98 -12.18 -0.82 -17.13
N PHE A 99 -11.52 -1.52 -16.20
CA PHE A 99 -10.96 -0.94 -14.98
C PHE A 99 -9.48 -1.31 -14.77
N ARG A 100 -8.76 -1.62 -15.85
CA ARG A 100 -7.39 -2.15 -15.78
C ARG A 100 -6.34 -1.21 -15.16
N ASN A 101 -6.64 0.08 -15.04
CA ASN A 101 -5.71 1.13 -14.61
C ASN A 101 -6.05 1.63 -13.19
N ARG A 102 -5.05 2.15 -12.47
CA ARG A 102 -5.30 2.84 -11.18
C ARG A 102 -5.57 4.34 -11.36
N GLY A 103 -5.10 4.93 -12.46
CA GLY A 103 -5.25 6.36 -12.73
C GLY A 103 -4.33 7.23 -11.85
N ILE A 104 -3.16 6.70 -11.49
CA ILE A 104 -2.13 7.43 -10.75
C ILE A 104 -1.14 8.01 -11.78
N ILE A 105 -0.74 9.25 -11.58
CA ILE A 105 0.16 9.97 -12.49
C ILE A 105 1.59 9.48 -12.25
N TYR A 106 2.33 9.27 -13.34
CA TYR A 106 3.76 8.97 -13.37
C TYR A 106 4.39 9.61 -14.62
N ASP A 107 5.71 9.78 -14.61
CA ASP A 107 6.48 10.35 -15.74
C ASP A 107 7.83 9.62 -15.87
N GLU A 108 8.02 8.84 -16.93
CA GLU A 108 9.24 8.05 -17.18
C GLU A 108 10.51 8.90 -17.34
N LYS A 109 10.38 10.17 -17.77
CA LYS A 109 11.53 11.04 -18.08
C LYS A 109 11.88 11.94 -16.92
N LEU A 110 10.87 12.58 -16.32
CA LEU A 110 11.07 13.55 -15.23
C LEU A 110 11.10 12.88 -13.86
N ASP A 111 10.41 11.75 -13.70
CA ASP A 111 10.34 10.98 -12.45
C ASP A 111 10.42 9.45 -12.72
N PRO A 112 11.54 8.94 -13.27
CA PRO A 112 11.71 7.53 -13.67
C PRO A 112 11.23 6.51 -12.63
N LEU A 113 11.49 6.74 -11.33
CA LEU A 113 11.07 5.83 -10.27
C LEU A 113 9.56 5.74 -10.10
N SER A 114 8.81 6.77 -10.52
CA SER A 114 7.34 6.72 -10.56
C SER A 114 6.80 5.75 -11.60
N ALA A 115 7.57 5.40 -12.64
CA ALA A 115 7.17 4.49 -13.72
C ALA A 115 7.34 3.01 -13.33
N ASN A 116 6.70 2.61 -12.23
CA ASN A 116 6.84 1.29 -11.62
C ASN A 116 5.54 0.46 -11.70
N LEU A 117 5.62 -0.84 -11.41
CA LEU A 117 4.49 -1.79 -11.45
C LEU A 117 3.21 -1.30 -10.76
N PHE A 118 3.31 -0.47 -9.72
CA PHE A 118 2.12 0.06 -9.05
C PHE A 118 1.42 1.16 -9.86
N HIS A 119 2.18 2.02 -10.54
CA HIS A 119 1.69 3.20 -11.26
C HIS A 119 1.42 2.94 -12.74
N LEU A 120 2.18 2.04 -13.37
CA LEU A 120 2.04 1.71 -14.77
C LEU A 120 0.59 1.32 -15.12
N ASP A 121 0.23 1.60 -16.36
CA ASP A 121 -1.10 1.41 -16.92
C ASP A 121 -1.07 0.49 -18.15
N GLY A 122 -2.23 -0.06 -18.52
CA GLY A 122 -2.41 -0.83 -19.74
C GLY A 122 -1.40 -1.98 -19.93
N ASP A 123 -0.83 -2.07 -21.13
CA ASP A 123 0.06 -3.16 -21.51
C ASP A 123 1.44 -3.04 -20.84
N ALA A 124 1.92 -1.85 -20.53
CA ALA A 124 3.15 -1.65 -19.76
C ALA A 124 3.05 -2.32 -18.38
N TRP A 125 1.95 -2.08 -17.66
CA TRP A 125 1.68 -2.78 -16.40
C TRP A 125 1.59 -4.29 -16.59
N ARG A 126 0.85 -4.76 -17.59
CA ARG A 126 0.66 -6.20 -17.85
C ARG A 126 1.99 -6.89 -18.10
N ASN A 127 2.86 -6.28 -18.92
CA ASN A 127 4.17 -6.82 -19.26
C ASN A 127 5.06 -6.94 -18.02
N ILE A 128 5.20 -5.89 -17.22
CA ILE A 128 5.98 -5.95 -15.97
C ILE A 128 5.36 -6.96 -15.00
N ARG A 129 4.02 -6.97 -14.82
CA ARG A 129 3.35 -7.90 -13.92
C ARG A 129 3.65 -9.36 -14.26
N LEU A 130 3.62 -9.71 -15.55
CA LEU A 130 3.92 -11.06 -16.03
C LEU A 130 5.39 -11.42 -15.80
N LYS A 131 6.32 -10.49 -16.04
CA LYS A 131 7.76 -10.69 -15.80
C LYS A 131 8.07 -10.91 -14.31
N THR A 132 7.37 -10.22 -13.41
CA THR A 132 7.73 -10.22 -11.99
C THR A 132 6.98 -11.24 -11.12
N VAL A 133 5.81 -11.75 -11.53
CA VAL A 133 5.01 -12.66 -10.69
C VAL A 133 5.76 -13.93 -10.29
N ALA A 134 6.63 -14.46 -11.16
CA ALA A 134 7.43 -15.66 -10.91
C ALA A 134 8.40 -15.48 -9.74
N ALA A 135 8.87 -14.25 -9.52
CA ALA A 135 9.80 -13.92 -8.44
C ALA A 135 9.15 -14.13 -7.07
N PHE A 136 7.83 -13.91 -6.96
CA PHE A 136 7.03 -14.07 -5.74
C PHE A 136 6.42 -15.48 -5.57
N SER A 137 6.91 -16.48 -6.31
CA SER A 137 6.46 -17.87 -6.16
C SER A 137 6.88 -18.46 -4.81
N SER A 138 6.10 -19.41 -4.29
CA SER A 138 6.38 -20.07 -3.00
C SER A 138 7.78 -20.70 -2.96
N GLY A 139 8.27 -21.25 -4.08
CA GLY A 139 9.61 -21.82 -4.18
C GLY A 139 10.73 -20.77 -4.10
N LYS A 140 10.54 -19.56 -4.66
CA LYS A 140 11.49 -18.45 -4.51
C LYS A 140 11.46 -17.91 -3.08
N ILE A 141 10.28 -17.74 -2.49
CA ILE A 141 10.13 -17.30 -1.09
C ILE A 141 10.81 -18.29 -0.14
N LYS A 142 10.60 -19.60 -0.32
CA LYS A 142 11.29 -20.63 0.49
C LYS A 142 12.81 -20.52 0.41
N ARG A 143 13.39 -20.24 -0.77
CA ARG A 143 14.84 -20.03 -0.92
C ARG A 143 15.36 -18.77 -0.23
N MET A 144 14.51 -17.76 -0.02
CA MET A 144 14.86 -16.54 0.73
C MET A 144 14.63 -16.69 2.24
N PHE A 145 14.11 -17.82 2.71
CA PHE A 145 13.72 -17.99 4.12
C PHE A 145 14.90 -17.82 5.09
N ALA A 146 16.10 -18.29 4.74
CA ALA A 146 17.30 -18.07 5.56
C ALA A 146 17.67 -16.58 5.72
N LEU A 147 17.40 -15.75 4.69
CA LEU A 147 17.61 -14.30 4.79
C LEU A 147 16.57 -13.67 5.73
N LEU A 148 15.31 -14.10 5.64
CA LEU A 148 14.24 -13.68 6.55
C LEU A 148 14.58 -14.03 8.00
N GLU A 149 15.03 -15.26 8.26
CA GLU A 149 15.43 -15.75 9.58
C GLU A 149 16.60 -14.93 10.15
N SER A 150 17.61 -14.63 9.33
CA SER A 150 18.72 -13.77 9.74
C SER A 150 18.26 -12.36 10.17
N CYS A 151 17.36 -11.73 9.39
CA CYS A 151 16.76 -10.45 9.78
C CYS A 151 15.92 -10.57 11.05
N ALA A 152 15.19 -11.67 11.21
CA ALA A 152 14.34 -11.92 12.38
C ALA A 152 15.18 -12.14 13.66
N SER A 153 16.34 -12.78 13.56
CA SER A 153 17.30 -12.91 14.67
C SER A 153 17.92 -11.55 15.07
N ASN A 154 18.18 -10.68 14.09
CA ASN A 154 18.62 -9.30 14.37
C ASN A 154 17.55 -8.51 15.12
N LEU A 155 16.25 -8.71 14.80
CA LEU A 155 15.14 -8.09 15.53
C LEU A 155 15.16 -8.50 17.01
N SER A 156 15.30 -9.79 17.31
CA SER A 156 15.41 -10.29 18.69
C SER A 156 16.61 -9.70 19.42
N THR A 157 17.78 -9.66 18.78
CA THR A 157 18.99 -9.02 19.34
C THR A 157 18.75 -7.54 19.68
N THR A 158 18.07 -6.80 18.80
CA THR A 158 17.71 -5.40 19.05
C THR A 158 16.75 -5.25 20.22
N ILE A 159 15.74 -6.13 20.34
CA ILE A 159 14.80 -6.13 21.47
C ILE A 159 15.54 -6.42 22.77
N ASP A 160 16.41 -7.45 22.80
CA ASP A 160 17.22 -7.79 23.98
C ASP A 160 18.08 -6.63 24.46
N SER A 161 18.73 -5.93 23.53
CA SER A 161 19.57 -4.77 23.85
C SER A 161 18.74 -3.63 24.45
N ARG A 162 17.57 -3.33 23.89
CA ARG A 162 16.69 -2.26 24.39
C ARG A 162 16.01 -2.63 25.72
N ALA A 163 15.58 -3.88 25.86
CA ALA A 163 15.00 -4.41 27.10
C ALA A 163 16.01 -4.36 28.25
N SER A 164 17.27 -4.75 28.00
CA SER A 164 18.35 -4.70 29.01
C SER A 164 18.67 -3.26 29.45
N ALA A 165 18.40 -2.28 28.61
CA ALA A 165 18.55 -0.86 28.91
C ALA A 165 17.30 -0.23 29.55
N ASN A 166 16.24 -1.02 29.83
CA ASN A 166 14.92 -0.55 30.28
C ASN A 166 14.34 0.56 29.38
N GLU A 167 14.63 0.51 28.08
CA GLU A 167 14.11 1.49 27.12
C GLU A 167 12.67 1.15 26.73
N HIS A 168 11.81 2.18 26.69
CA HIS A 168 10.52 2.06 26.02
C HIS A 168 10.73 2.00 24.51
N VAL A 169 10.21 0.96 23.88
CA VAL A 169 10.43 0.68 22.45
C VAL A 169 9.24 1.20 21.65
N GLU A 170 9.49 2.20 20.79
CA GLU A 170 8.50 2.63 19.80
C GLU A 170 8.38 1.55 18.71
N ILE A 171 7.25 0.84 18.69
CA ILE A 171 7.13 -0.39 17.91
C ILE A 171 7.02 -0.14 16.40
N LYS A 172 6.51 1.03 15.97
CA LYS A 172 6.46 1.38 14.54
C LYS A 172 7.87 1.59 14.00
N GLU A 173 8.75 2.29 14.71
CA GLU A 173 10.16 2.46 14.36
C GLU A 173 10.86 1.11 14.30
N LEU A 174 10.68 0.26 15.32
CA LEU A 174 11.28 -1.07 15.38
C LEU A 174 10.90 -1.91 14.15
N PHE A 175 9.59 -2.01 13.86
CA PHE A 175 9.11 -2.81 12.73
C PHE A 175 9.41 -2.18 11.38
N SER A 176 9.52 -0.85 11.32
CA SER A 176 9.99 -0.16 10.11
C SER A 176 11.44 -0.55 9.82
N LYS A 177 12.32 -0.53 10.82
CA LYS A 177 13.72 -0.95 10.67
C LYS A 177 13.86 -2.42 10.30
N PHE A 178 13.07 -3.29 10.94
CA PHE A 178 13.02 -4.72 10.59
C PHE A 178 12.58 -4.95 9.14
N ALA A 179 11.44 -4.39 8.72
CA ALA A 179 10.92 -4.56 7.37
C ALA A 179 11.89 -3.99 6.31
N LEU A 180 12.59 -2.92 6.66
CA LEU A 180 13.65 -2.34 5.84
C LEU A 180 14.82 -3.31 5.63
N ASP A 181 15.33 -3.92 6.70
CA ASP A 181 16.42 -4.90 6.59
C ASP A 181 15.98 -6.16 5.82
N VAL A 182 14.74 -6.61 6.02
CA VAL A 182 14.16 -7.74 5.28
C VAL A 182 14.11 -7.44 3.79
N ILE A 183 13.50 -6.32 3.39
CA ILE A 183 13.35 -6.01 1.97
C ILE A 183 14.69 -5.68 1.34
N GLY A 184 15.59 -4.97 2.04
CA GLY A 184 16.96 -4.74 1.61
C GLY A 184 17.70 -6.04 1.26
N SER A 185 17.67 -6.99 2.19
CA SER A 185 18.38 -8.27 2.06
C SER A 185 17.73 -9.22 1.04
N CYS A 186 16.41 -9.41 1.13
CA CYS A 186 15.68 -10.39 0.31
C CYS A 186 15.41 -9.90 -1.12
N ALA A 187 15.18 -8.60 -1.32
CA ALA A 187 14.87 -8.07 -2.65
C ALA A 187 16.11 -7.64 -3.42
N PHE A 188 17.08 -7.02 -2.74
CA PHE A 188 18.19 -6.32 -3.39
C PHE A 188 19.56 -6.86 -2.99
N GLY A 189 19.62 -7.79 -2.04
CA GLY A 189 20.88 -8.29 -1.51
C GLY A 189 21.72 -7.21 -0.82
N LEU A 190 21.06 -6.17 -0.30
CA LEU A 190 21.68 -5.05 0.40
C LEU A 190 21.56 -5.27 1.91
N ASP A 191 22.63 -4.98 2.64
CA ASP A 191 22.56 -4.83 4.09
C ASP A 191 22.24 -3.37 4.42
N CYS A 192 20.99 -3.10 4.79
CA CYS A 192 20.56 -1.75 5.18
C CYS A 192 21.01 -1.37 6.59
N GLY A 193 21.39 -2.36 7.42
CA GLY A 193 21.82 -2.17 8.81
C GLY A 193 20.86 -1.38 9.68
N ALA A 194 19.57 -1.30 9.33
CA ALA A 194 18.63 -0.34 9.92
C ALA A 194 18.28 -0.66 11.37
N LEU A 195 18.25 -1.94 11.75
CA LEU A 195 18.07 -2.36 13.14
C LEU A 195 19.30 -2.05 14.01
N LYS A 196 20.51 -2.13 13.44
CA LYS A 196 21.78 -1.95 14.15
C LYS A 196 22.17 -0.48 14.28
N ASP A 197 21.98 0.30 13.22
CA ASP A 197 22.34 1.71 13.17
C ASP A 197 21.13 2.62 13.39
N LYS A 198 21.17 3.43 14.46
CA LYS A 198 20.14 4.43 14.76
C LYS A 198 20.04 5.51 13.66
N ASN A 199 21.12 5.76 12.92
CA ASN A 199 21.24 6.78 11.89
C ASN A 199 21.26 6.22 10.45
N SER A 200 20.81 4.98 10.25
CA SER A 200 20.79 4.32 8.93
C SER A 200 20.23 5.26 7.86
N GLU A 201 21.05 5.52 6.83
CA GLU A 201 20.66 6.40 5.74
C GLU A 201 19.43 5.88 4.99
N PHE A 202 19.34 4.55 4.81
CA PHE A 202 18.15 3.89 4.27
C PHE A 202 16.89 4.21 5.09
N TYR A 203 16.98 4.18 6.43
CA TYR A 203 15.85 4.50 7.29
C TYR A 203 15.47 6.00 7.22
N ARG A 204 16.45 6.88 7.07
CA ARG A 204 16.20 8.32 6.88
C ARG A 204 15.49 8.60 5.55
N ILE A 205 15.99 8.03 4.45
CA ILE A 205 15.45 8.22 3.10
C ILE A 205 14.02 7.64 2.99
N THR A 206 13.78 6.45 3.54
CA THR A 206 12.43 5.84 3.53
C THR A 206 11.38 6.71 4.23
N ARG A 207 11.75 7.41 5.31
CA ARG A 207 10.84 8.34 5.98
C ARG A 207 10.45 9.55 5.12
N VAL A 208 11.34 10.01 4.25
CA VAL A 208 11.05 11.09 3.30
C VAL A 208 10.07 10.62 2.23
N LEU A 209 10.15 9.35 1.81
CA LEU A 209 9.29 8.77 0.78
C LEU A 209 7.79 8.83 1.12
N PHE A 210 7.43 8.56 2.38
CA PHE A 210 6.02 8.46 2.80
C PHE A 210 5.45 9.74 3.42
N MET A 211 6.25 10.79 3.55
CA MET A 211 5.79 12.10 4.03
C MET A 211 5.52 13.04 2.84
N PRO A 212 4.26 13.43 2.59
CA PRO A 212 3.96 14.31 1.46
C PRO A 212 4.59 15.69 1.66
N SER A 213 5.49 16.05 0.75
CA SER A 213 6.09 17.38 0.72
C SER A 213 5.02 18.46 0.57
N HIS A 214 5.29 19.66 1.11
CA HIS A 214 4.40 20.82 0.93
C HIS A 214 4.19 21.13 -0.56
N ARG A 215 5.23 20.97 -1.39
CA ARG A 215 5.17 21.10 -2.86
C ARG A 215 4.18 20.11 -3.47
N PHE A 216 4.23 18.84 -3.08
CA PHE A 216 3.31 17.81 -3.58
C PHE A 216 1.85 18.13 -3.25
N ARG A 217 1.57 18.65 -2.04
CA ARG A 217 0.23 19.09 -1.64
C ARG A 217 -0.29 20.26 -2.50
N VAL A 218 0.56 21.24 -2.77
CA VAL A 218 0.23 22.39 -3.64
C VAL A 218 0.00 21.94 -5.08
N LEU A 219 0.89 21.13 -5.64
CA LEU A 219 0.73 20.59 -7.00
C LEU A 219 -0.56 19.76 -7.13
N LYS A 220 -0.90 18.95 -6.13
CA LYS A 220 -2.15 18.18 -6.11
C LYS A 220 -3.39 19.07 -6.10
N LEU A 221 -3.36 20.19 -5.36
CA LEU A 221 -4.43 21.19 -5.38
C LEU A 221 -4.57 21.83 -6.77
N LEU A 222 -3.47 22.24 -7.39
CA LEU A 222 -3.45 22.81 -8.74
C LEU A 222 -3.94 21.80 -9.81
N ASN A 223 -3.56 20.53 -9.65
CA ASN A 223 -4.00 19.40 -10.49
C ASN A 223 -5.47 19.03 -10.36
N SER A 224 -6.14 19.52 -9.32
CA SER A 224 -7.55 19.22 -9.09
C SER A 224 -8.51 20.03 -9.98
N ILE A 225 -7.97 21.00 -10.73
CA ILE A 225 -8.70 21.85 -11.69
C ILE A 225 -8.80 21.19 -13.06
N ASP A 226 -7.79 20.53 -13.62
CA ASP A 226 -7.99 19.63 -14.76
C ASP A 226 -6.77 18.71 -14.95
N MET A 227 -6.98 17.41 -14.75
CA MET A 227 -5.91 16.41 -14.90
C MET A 227 -5.40 16.32 -16.35
N ARG A 228 -6.21 16.71 -17.35
CA ARG A 228 -5.82 16.68 -18.77
C ARG A 228 -4.92 17.83 -19.15
N LEU A 229 -5.16 19.05 -18.65
CA LEU A 229 -4.28 20.20 -18.92
C LEU A 229 -2.94 20.05 -18.21
N ASN A 230 -2.94 19.54 -16.97
CA ASN A 230 -1.72 19.54 -16.16
C ASN A 230 -0.69 18.49 -16.57
N ARG A 231 -1.11 17.40 -17.23
CA ARG A 231 -0.18 16.44 -17.85
C ARG A 231 0.79 17.10 -18.83
N TYR A 232 0.37 18.17 -19.49
CA TYR A 232 1.18 18.88 -20.50
C TYR A 232 1.86 20.14 -19.95
N LEU A 233 1.33 20.74 -18.89
CA LEU A 233 1.79 22.05 -18.39
C LEU A 233 2.72 21.96 -17.17
N VAL A 234 2.66 20.88 -16.38
CA VAL A 234 3.41 20.80 -15.13
C VAL A 234 4.04 19.40 -15.02
N GLY A 235 5.35 19.31 -15.22
CA GLY A 235 6.10 18.08 -14.91
C GLY A 235 6.02 17.81 -13.42
N ILE A 236 5.29 16.76 -13.02
CA ILE A 236 5.08 16.42 -11.61
C ILE A 236 6.11 15.37 -11.20
N LYS A 237 7.04 15.77 -10.33
CA LYS A 237 7.84 14.82 -9.56
C LYS A 237 7.06 14.40 -8.33
N THR A 238 6.68 13.13 -8.29
CA THR A 238 6.00 12.49 -7.17
C THR A 238 7.01 11.95 -6.16
N VAL A 239 8.14 11.43 -6.64
CA VAL A 239 9.26 10.99 -5.81
C VAL A 239 10.17 12.18 -5.49
N ALA A 240 10.60 12.31 -4.24
CA ALA A 240 11.55 13.35 -3.85
C ALA A 240 12.90 13.13 -4.56
N GLN A 241 13.54 14.19 -5.05
CA GLN A 241 14.80 14.10 -5.80
C GLN A 241 15.87 13.32 -5.03
N GLU A 242 15.99 13.59 -3.72
CA GLU A 242 16.91 12.88 -2.85
C GLU A 242 16.67 11.36 -2.81
N CYS A 243 15.40 10.93 -2.79
CA CYS A 243 15.07 9.50 -2.90
C CYS A 243 15.43 8.95 -4.28
N GLN A 244 15.17 9.74 -5.34
CA GLN A 244 15.48 9.33 -6.71
C GLN A 244 16.98 9.10 -6.91
N ASP A 245 17.81 10.05 -6.49
CA ASP A 245 19.26 9.96 -6.63
C ASP A 245 19.83 8.78 -5.83
N PHE A 246 19.34 8.60 -4.59
CA PHE A 246 19.77 7.51 -3.72
C PHE A 246 19.41 6.13 -4.29
N PHE A 247 18.13 5.87 -4.60
CA PHE A 247 17.71 4.54 -5.07
C PHE A 247 18.25 4.20 -6.45
N THR A 248 18.26 5.16 -7.38
CA THR A 248 18.85 4.93 -8.70
C THR A 248 20.35 4.63 -8.58
N GLY A 249 21.08 5.39 -7.77
CA GLY A 249 22.51 5.17 -7.54
C GLY A 249 22.81 3.78 -6.96
N VAL A 250 22.11 3.41 -5.88
CA VAL A 250 22.28 2.10 -5.22
C VAL A 250 21.95 0.95 -6.17
N ILE A 251 20.83 1.02 -6.88
CA ILE A 251 20.43 -0.07 -7.80
C ILE A 251 21.38 -0.18 -8.98
N HIS A 252 21.79 0.93 -9.59
CA HIS A 252 22.72 0.91 -10.73
C HIS A 252 24.08 0.32 -10.32
N SER A 253 24.65 0.79 -9.20
CA SER A 253 25.91 0.22 -8.66
C SER A 253 25.78 -1.28 -8.41
N THR A 254 24.65 -1.71 -7.82
CA THR A 254 24.43 -3.14 -7.52
C THR A 254 24.28 -3.97 -8.80
N ILE A 255 23.68 -3.42 -9.85
CA ILE A 255 23.60 -4.08 -11.17
C ILE A 255 25.00 -4.21 -11.77
N ASP A 256 25.80 -3.15 -11.74
CA ASP A 256 27.14 -3.12 -12.33
C ASP A 256 28.08 -4.11 -11.62
N ASP A 257 28.04 -4.17 -10.28
CA ASP A 257 28.80 -5.12 -9.47
C ASP A 257 28.45 -6.59 -9.79
N ARG A 258 27.17 -6.87 -10.06
CA ARG A 258 26.68 -8.22 -10.37
C ARG A 258 26.93 -8.65 -11.81
N VAL A 259 26.97 -7.69 -12.73
CA VAL A 259 27.31 -7.97 -14.14
C VAL A 259 28.82 -8.18 -14.28
N SER A 260 29.64 -7.46 -13.52
CA SER A 260 31.09 -7.59 -13.52
C SER A 260 31.61 -8.73 -12.64
N GLY A 261 30.91 -9.07 -11.56
CA GLY A 261 31.27 -10.12 -10.61
C GLY A 261 30.68 -11.51 -10.91
N ALA A 262 31.22 -12.54 -10.25
CA ALA A 262 30.74 -13.93 -10.36
C ALA A 262 29.63 -14.29 -9.36
N ALA A 263 29.33 -13.42 -8.39
CA ALA A 263 28.42 -13.72 -7.28
C ALA A 263 26.94 -13.62 -7.70
N LYS A 264 26.28 -14.77 -7.85
CA LYS A 264 24.83 -14.86 -8.08
C LYS A 264 24.09 -15.01 -6.75
N ARG A 265 23.27 -14.01 -6.39
CA ARG A 265 22.36 -14.10 -5.23
C ARG A 265 20.98 -14.59 -5.65
N THR A 266 20.24 -15.20 -4.72
CA THR A 266 18.83 -15.58 -4.95
C THR A 266 17.91 -14.49 -4.39
N ASP A 267 17.76 -13.40 -5.12
CA ASP A 267 16.92 -12.24 -4.75
C ASP A 267 16.13 -11.69 -5.96
N PHE A 268 15.29 -10.66 -5.73
CA PHE A 268 14.47 -10.06 -6.79
C PHE A 268 15.29 -9.32 -7.84
N LEU A 269 16.36 -8.63 -7.45
CA LEU A 269 17.22 -7.93 -8.40
C LEU A 269 17.90 -8.91 -9.36
N GLN A 270 18.37 -10.06 -8.87
CA GLN A 270 18.93 -11.11 -9.73
C GLN A 270 17.88 -11.67 -10.70
N HIS A 271 16.63 -11.78 -10.28
CA HIS A 271 15.54 -12.20 -11.17
C HIS A 271 15.38 -11.23 -12.34
N PHE A 272 15.42 -9.91 -12.09
CA PHE A 272 15.38 -8.91 -13.17
C PHE A 272 16.59 -8.96 -14.09
N ILE A 273 17.80 -9.16 -13.54
CA ILE A 273 19.03 -9.32 -14.33
C ILE A 273 18.94 -10.54 -15.23
N ASN A 274 18.45 -11.68 -14.72
CA ASN A 274 18.29 -12.91 -15.49
C ASN A 274 17.28 -12.74 -16.63
N LEU A 275 16.12 -12.13 -16.37
CA LEU A 275 15.12 -11.83 -17.40
C LEU A 275 15.71 -10.99 -18.53
N ARG A 276 16.54 -9.99 -18.19
CA ARG A 276 17.22 -9.16 -19.18
C ARG A 276 18.19 -9.97 -20.05
N GLN A 277 18.94 -10.90 -19.45
CA GLN A 277 19.88 -11.76 -20.17
C GLN A 277 19.18 -12.79 -21.06
N GLU A 278 18.08 -13.40 -20.58
CA GLU A 278 17.25 -14.34 -21.34
C GLU A 278 16.56 -13.67 -22.54
N GLU A 279 16.18 -12.40 -22.42
CA GLU A 279 15.60 -11.61 -23.53
C GLU A 279 16.67 -11.12 -24.54
N GLY A 280 17.95 -11.07 -24.15
CA GLY A 280 19.07 -10.68 -25.01
C GLY A 280 19.79 -11.83 -25.72
N GLY A 281 19.45 -13.09 -25.43
CA GLY A 281 20.06 -14.29 -26.00
C GLY A 281 19.32 -14.85 -27.23
N ASP A 282 20.07 -15.11 -28.30
CA ASP A 282 19.71 -15.76 -29.58
C ASP A 282 18.49 -15.22 -30.35
N ALA A 283 18.75 -14.18 -31.15
CA ALA A 283 17.82 -13.47 -32.03
C ALA A 283 17.44 -14.22 -33.33
N ARG A 284 17.21 -15.54 -33.29
CA ARG A 284 16.85 -16.30 -34.52
C ARG A 284 15.43 -16.87 -34.60
N ASP A 285 14.68 -17.00 -33.49
CA ASP A 285 13.40 -17.75 -33.55
C ASP A 285 12.20 -17.15 -32.79
N LYS A 286 12.04 -15.82 -32.71
CA LYS A 286 10.82 -15.22 -32.13
C LYS A 286 10.23 -14.05 -32.92
N LYS A 287 9.64 -14.34 -34.08
CA LYS A 287 8.58 -13.50 -34.68
C LYS A 287 7.26 -13.65 -33.90
N ALA A 288 7.25 -13.36 -32.60
CA ALA A 288 6.02 -13.20 -31.79
C ALA A 288 6.30 -12.71 -30.34
N GLN A 289 7.22 -11.78 -30.11
CA GLN A 289 7.25 -11.03 -28.85
C GLN A 289 8.06 -9.75 -29.03
N ALA A 290 7.38 -8.66 -29.38
CA ALA A 290 7.89 -7.31 -29.17
C ALA A 290 7.89 -7.05 -27.65
N GLY A 291 8.83 -7.67 -26.94
CA GLY A 291 9.06 -7.50 -25.50
C GLY A 291 10.36 -6.75 -25.33
N ILE A 292 10.29 -5.45 -25.06
CA ILE A 292 11.43 -4.59 -24.76
C ILE A 292 12.21 -5.22 -23.59
N THR A 293 13.50 -5.44 -23.81
CA THR A 293 14.49 -5.80 -22.78
C THR A 293 14.42 -4.78 -21.65
N LEU A 294 14.30 -5.22 -20.39
CA LEU A 294 14.18 -4.29 -19.25
C LEU A 294 15.38 -3.35 -19.16
N SER A 295 15.14 -2.04 -19.22
CA SER A 295 16.16 -1.01 -19.03
C SER A 295 16.62 -0.92 -17.57
N ASN A 296 17.79 -0.33 -17.31
CA ASN A 296 18.25 -0.09 -15.94
C ASN A 296 17.25 0.76 -15.15
N ASP A 297 16.65 1.78 -15.78
CA ASP A 297 15.64 2.63 -15.15
C ASP A 297 14.36 1.86 -14.82
N GLU A 298 13.93 0.94 -15.69
CA GLU A 298 12.78 0.06 -15.40
C GLU A 298 13.07 -0.89 -14.24
N ILE A 299 14.29 -1.43 -14.17
CA ILE A 299 14.72 -2.28 -13.04
C ILE A 299 14.78 -1.44 -11.77
N ALA A 300 15.32 -0.22 -11.81
CA ALA A 300 15.37 0.69 -10.67
C ALA A 300 13.98 1.10 -10.19
N ALA A 301 13.07 1.48 -11.09
CA ALA A 301 11.71 1.85 -10.75
C ALA A 301 10.92 0.70 -10.10
N ASN A 302 11.05 -0.52 -10.64
CA ASN A 302 10.38 -1.69 -10.09
C ASN A 302 11.02 -2.18 -8.78
N SER A 303 12.34 -2.04 -8.64
CA SER A 303 13.04 -2.29 -7.39
C SER A 303 12.57 -1.32 -6.30
N PHE A 304 12.54 -0.03 -6.62
CA PHE A 304 12.07 1.02 -5.72
C PHE A 304 10.65 0.76 -5.20
N VAL A 305 9.71 0.35 -6.06
CA VAL A 305 8.34 0.10 -5.58
C VAL A 305 8.24 -1.14 -4.67
N PHE A 306 9.05 -2.18 -4.88
CA PHE A 306 9.06 -3.33 -3.96
C PHE A 306 9.67 -2.99 -2.62
N PHE A 307 10.74 -2.19 -2.64
CA PHE A 307 11.34 -1.64 -1.44
C PHE A 307 10.30 -0.82 -0.64
N ALA A 308 9.64 0.14 -1.30
CA ALA A 308 8.64 1.00 -0.68
C ALA A 308 7.46 0.19 -0.12
N ALA A 309 6.94 -0.75 -0.91
CA ALA A 309 5.79 -1.57 -0.51
C ALA A 309 6.12 -2.53 0.64
N GLY A 310 7.30 -3.14 0.63
CA GLY A 310 7.74 -4.10 1.65
C GLY A 310 8.08 -3.46 3.00
N PHE A 311 8.39 -2.16 3.03
CA PHE A 311 8.75 -1.46 4.25
C PHE A 311 7.54 -1.00 5.08
N GLU A 312 6.74 -0.05 4.56
CA GLU A 312 5.75 0.67 5.39
C GLU A 312 4.52 -0.21 5.66
N THR A 313 4.19 -1.15 4.76
CA THR A 313 2.99 -1.99 4.94
C THR A 313 3.16 -3.06 6.00
N ILE A 314 4.34 -3.68 6.06
CA ILE A 314 4.69 -4.68 7.05
C ILE A 314 4.78 -4.03 8.43
N SER A 315 5.46 -2.88 8.52
CA SER A 315 5.64 -2.19 9.80
C SER A 315 4.32 -1.78 10.44
N LEU A 316 3.36 -1.27 9.66
CA LEU A 316 2.03 -0.93 10.14
C LEU A 316 1.23 -2.17 10.55
N THR A 317 1.30 -3.25 9.78
CA THR A 317 0.59 -4.50 10.11
C THR A 317 1.10 -5.09 11.42
N LEU A 318 2.42 -5.17 11.61
CA LEU A 318 3.03 -5.65 12.85
C LEU A 318 2.72 -4.74 14.04
N THR A 319 2.73 -3.42 13.83
CA THR A 319 2.39 -2.42 14.86
C THR A 319 0.99 -2.64 15.40
N TYR A 320 -0.02 -2.71 14.52
CA TYR A 320 -1.40 -2.92 14.94
C TYR A 320 -1.65 -4.34 15.47
N CYS A 321 -1.00 -5.36 14.90
CA CYS A 321 -1.12 -6.72 15.39
C CYS A 321 -0.60 -6.84 16.83
N LEU A 322 0.57 -6.27 17.12
CA LEU A 322 1.14 -6.32 18.46
C LEU A 322 0.33 -5.47 19.45
N LEU A 323 -0.18 -4.31 19.01
CA LEU A 323 -1.11 -3.50 19.79
C LEU A 323 -2.35 -4.31 20.19
N GLU A 324 -3.05 -4.91 19.24
CA GLU A 324 -4.26 -5.70 19.54
C GLU A 324 -3.97 -6.89 20.44
N LEU A 325 -2.85 -7.60 20.23
CA LEU A 325 -2.46 -8.70 21.11
C LEU A 325 -2.13 -8.24 22.54
N SER A 326 -1.57 -7.04 22.71
CA SER A 326 -1.32 -6.45 24.03
C SER A 326 -2.61 -6.09 24.77
N LEU A 327 -3.69 -5.82 24.03
CA LEU A 327 -5.02 -5.48 24.55
C LEU A 327 -5.91 -6.71 24.74
N ASN A 328 -5.55 -7.86 24.16
CA ASN A 328 -6.36 -9.09 24.19
C ASN A 328 -5.53 -10.30 24.68
N PRO A 329 -5.26 -10.41 25.99
CA PRO A 329 -4.40 -11.47 26.56
C PRO A 329 -4.85 -12.90 26.25
N GLU A 330 -6.16 -13.15 26.15
CA GLU A 330 -6.70 -14.48 25.82
C GLU A 330 -6.35 -14.91 24.39
N ILE A 331 -6.35 -13.95 23.45
CA ILE A 331 -5.95 -14.20 22.06
C ILE A 331 -4.45 -14.43 22.00
N LEU A 332 -3.66 -13.63 22.74
CA LEU A 332 -2.21 -13.81 22.84
C LEU A 332 -1.83 -15.20 23.39
N ASP A 333 -2.55 -15.70 24.40
CA ASP A 333 -2.34 -17.04 24.95
C ASP A 333 -2.61 -18.15 23.91
N LYS A 334 -3.69 -18.03 23.12
CA LYS A 334 -3.98 -18.96 22.01
C LYS A 334 -2.86 -18.97 20.97
N VAL A 335 -2.35 -17.79 20.58
CA VAL A 335 -1.22 -17.67 19.64
C VAL A 335 0.03 -18.36 20.19
N ARG A 336 0.35 -18.14 21.48
CA ARG A 336 1.52 -18.77 22.12
C ARG A 336 1.41 -20.29 22.15
N LYS A 337 0.24 -20.81 22.53
CA LYS A 337 -0.03 -22.26 22.53
C LYS A 337 0.09 -22.87 21.14
N GLU A 338 -0.39 -22.17 20.11
CA GLU A 338 -0.18 -22.60 18.72
C GLU A 338 1.31 -22.66 18.38
N MET A 339 2.07 -21.59 18.64
CA MET A 339 3.50 -21.52 18.33
C MET A 339 4.29 -22.64 19.01
N GLU A 340 4.03 -22.91 20.30
CA GLU A 340 4.65 -24.00 21.06
C GLU A 340 4.27 -25.39 20.51
N GLY A 341 3.05 -25.56 20.00
CA GLY A 341 2.63 -26.81 19.35
C GLY A 341 3.31 -27.04 18.00
N VAL A 342 3.39 -25.99 17.18
CA VAL A 342 4.02 -26.03 15.85
C VAL A 342 5.53 -26.25 15.96
N GLU A 343 6.20 -25.55 16.88
CA GLU A 343 7.63 -25.71 17.12
C GLU A 343 7.98 -27.15 17.50
N ARG A 344 7.26 -27.74 18.48
CA ARG A 344 7.46 -29.13 18.89
C ARG A 344 7.24 -30.12 17.74
N SER A 345 6.26 -29.86 16.88
CA SER A 345 5.92 -30.76 15.77
C SER A 345 6.94 -30.70 14.61
N HIS A 346 7.66 -29.59 14.47
CA HIS A 346 8.58 -29.35 13.34
C HIS A 346 10.06 -29.29 13.74
N GLY A 347 10.38 -29.29 15.05
CA GLY A 347 11.75 -29.13 15.55
C GLY A 347 12.32 -27.72 15.35
N GLY A 348 11.45 -26.70 15.35
CA GLY A 348 11.80 -25.30 15.13
C GLY A 348 10.91 -24.59 14.09
N PHE A 349 11.08 -23.28 13.95
CA PHE A 349 10.28 -22.43 13.07
C PHE A 349 10.79 -22.42 11.61
N THR A 350 10.81 -23.58 10.97
CA THR A 350 11.10 -23.74 9.53
C THR A 350 10.07 -23.03 8.63
N TYR A 351 10.35 -22.88 7.34
CA TYR A 351 9.38 -22.34 6.37
C TYR A 351 8.05 -23.09 6.39
N GLU A 352 8.09 -24.42 6.51
CA GLU A 352 6.91 -25.26 6.65
C GLU A 352 6.17 -25.01 7.96
N ALA A 353 6.89 -24.85 9.08
CA ALA A 353 6.30 -24.55 10.39
C ALA A 353 5.54 -23.21 10.37
N ILE A 354 6.15 -22.15 9.84
CA ILE A 354 5.52 -20.82 9.72
C ILE A 354 4.19 -20.88 8.94
N ARG A 355 4.09 -21.77 7.95
CA ARG A 355 2.86 -21.96 7.17
C ARG A 355 1.75 -22.67 7.94
N GLN A 356 2.07 -23.42 8.98
CA GLN A 356 1.10 -24.14 9.82
C GLN A 356 0.49 -23.28 10.94
N LEU A 357 1.01 -22.06 11.17
CA LEU A 357 0.46 -21.09 12.12
C LEU A 357 -0.87 -20.52 11.60
N SER A 358 -1.95 -21.26 11.83
CA SER A 358 -3.30 -21.03 11.30
C SER A 358 -4.05 -20.02 12.15
N TYR A 359 -3.98 -20.12 13.47
CA TYR A 359 -4.52 -19.13 14.41
C TYR A 359 -3.82 -17.78 14.25
N THR A 360 -2.49 -17.79 14.11
CA THR A 360 -1.72 -16.59 13.80
C THR A 360 -2.14 -15.98 12.45
N ASP A 361 -2.50 -16.79 11.44
CA ASP A 361 -3.07 -16.29 10.18
C ASP A 361 -4.39 -15.54 10.38
N MET A 362 -5.25 -16.07 11.26
CA MET A 362 -6.52 -15.45 11.61
C MET A 362 -6.31 -14.12 12.35
N VAL A 363 -5.36 -14.06 13.28
CA VAL A 363 -4.99 -12.82 13.99
C VAL A 363 -4.47 -11.77 13.02
N VAL A 364 -3.60 -12.14 12.07
CA VAL A 364 -3.11 -11.23 11.04
C VAL A 364 -4.24 -10.78 10.11
N SER A 365 -5.15 -11.68 9.76
CA SER A 365 -6.32 -11.34 8.92
C SER A 365 -7.26 -10.36 9.64
N GLU A 366 -7.55 -10.58 10.91
CA GLU A 366 -8.39 -9.66 11.69
C GLU A 366 -7.69 -8.31 11.92
N THR A 367 -6.37 -8.31 12.07
CA THR A 367 -5.57 -7.07 12.09
C THR A 367 -5.74 -6.29 10.79
N LEU A 368 -5.62 -6.95 9.64
CA LEU A 368 -5.79 -6.31 8.33
C LEU A 368 -7.25 -5.95 8.02
N ARG A 369 -8.22 -6.61 8.65
CA ARG A 369 -9.62 -6.20 8.61
C ARG A 369 -9.79 -4.88 9.36
N LYS A 370 -9.44 -4.83 10.64
CA LYS A 370 -9.63 -3.67 11.52
C LYS A 370 -8.73 -2.49 11.15
N TYR A 371 -7.52 -2.75 10.63
CA TYR A 371 -6.54 -1.74 10.24
C TYR A 371 -6.02 -1.97 8.81
N PRO A 372 -6.86 -1.74 7.78
CA PRO A 372 -6.44 -1.95 6.40
C PRO A 372 -5.39 -0.89 6.03
N VAL A 373 -4.12 -1.29 5.95
CA VAL A 373 -2.96 -0.41 5.70
C VAL A 373 -3.22 0.58 4.56
N LEU A 374 -3.77 0.09 3.45
CA LEU A 374 -4.34 0.91 2.39
C LEU A 374 -5.86 0.94 2.56
N PRO A 375 -6.45 2.07 3.02
CA PRO A 375 -7.88 2.11 3.36
C PRO A 375 -8.79 2.24 2.13
N VAL A 376 -8.21 2.29 0.92
CA VAL A 376 -8.93 2.49 -0.33
C VAL A 376 -8.25 1.69 -1.45
N VAL A 377 -9.05 1.01 -2.26
CA VAL A 377 -8.65 0.48 -3.57
C VAL A 377 -9.13 1.44 -4.66
N GLU A 378 -8.22 1.83 -5.56
CA GLU A 378 -8.50 2.76 -6.64
C GLU A 378 -8.49 2.05 -8.01
N ARG A 379 -9.40 2.47 -8.89
CA ARG A 379 -9.42 2.09 -10.32
C ARG A 379 -9.75 3.31 -11.18
N LEU A 380 -9.42 3.22 -12.47
CA LEU A 380 -9.80 4.18 -13.49
C LEU A 380 -10.64 3.46 -14.53
N CYS A 381 -11.84 3.97 -14.79
CA CYS A 381 -12.69 3.50 -15.87
C CYS A 381 -12.07 3.92 -17.21
N VAL A 382 -11.57 2.99 -18.02
CA VAL A 382 -10.88 3.28 -19.29
C VAL A 382 -11.80 3.26 -20.51
N LYS A 383 -13.01 2.71 -20.37
CA LYS A 383 -14.04 2.59 -21.42
C LYS A 383 -15.41 2.84 -20.81
N SER A 384 -16.38 3.31 -21.60
CA SER A 384 -17.74 3.52 -21.11
C SER A 384 -18.30 2.20 -20.58
N TYR A 385 -18.86 2.22 -19.38
CA TYR A 385 -19.31 1.02 -18.69
C TYR A 385 -20.68 1.23 -18.06
N THR A 386 -21.68 0.49 -18.52
CA THR A 386 -23.01 0.45 -17.89
C THR A 386 -23.01 -0.60 -16.80
N ILE A 387 -23.34 -0.20 -15.58
CA ILE A 387 -23.54 -1.13 -14.47
C ILE A 387 -24.81 -1.95 -14.79
N PRO A 388 -24.72 -3.27 -14.95
CA PRO A 388 -25.87 -4.15 -15.17
C PRO A 388 -26.93 -3.95 -14.11
N ASP A 389 -28.15 -4.24 -14.51
CA ASP A 389 -29.34 -4.11 -13.68
C ASP A 389 -29.58 -2.66 -13.22
N THR A 390 -28.90 -1.69 -13.84
CA THR A 390 -29.10 -0.26 -13.64
C THR A 390 -29.03 0.50 -14.97
N CYS A 391 -29.54 1.73 -14.99
CA CYS A 391 -29.35 2.67 -16.10
C CYS A 391 -28.08 3.54 -15.93
N THR A 392 -27.19 3.19 -14.99
CA THR A 392 -26.02 4.02 -14.66
C THR A 392 -24.83 3.67 -15.53
N THR A 393 -24.37 4.64 -16.32
CA THR A 393 -23.15 4.53 -17.11
C THR A 393 -22.00 5.32 -16.50
N ILE A 394 -20.92 4.63 -16.17
CA ILE A 394 -19.64 5.20 -15.75
C ILE A 394 -18.85 5.62 -17.01
N PRO A 395 -18.53 6.91 -17.18
CA PRO A 395 -17.80 7.38 -18.36
C PRO A 395 -16.30 7.04 -18.28
N PRO A 396 -15.60 6.98 -19.43
CA PRO A 396 -14.15 6.89 -19.46
C PRO A 396 -13.48 8.04 -18.70
N GLY A 397 -12.36 7.76 -18.05
CA GLY A 397 -11.61 8.69 -17.21
C GLY A 397 -12.19 8.87 -15.80
N MET A 398 -13.30 8.20 -15.45
CA MET A 398 -13.87 8.27 -14.11
C MET A 398 -12.99 7.52 -13.11
N LYS A 399 -12.59 8.20 -12.04
CA LYS A 399 -11.90 7.59 -10.90
C LYS A 399 -12.89 6.83 -10.04
N ILE A 400 -12.60 5.57 -9.79
CA ILE A 400 -13.38 4.67 -8.95
C ILE A 400 -12.65 4.49 -7.62
N ILE A 401 -13.39 4.68 -6.53
CA ILE A 401 -12.96 4.52 -5.15
C ILE A 401 -13.73 3.37 -4.52
N ILE A 402 -13.02 2.38 -4.02
CA ILE A 402 -13.55 1.28 -3.21
C ILE A 402 -13.02 1.48 -1.78
N PRO A 403 -13.84 1.98 -0.84
CA PRO A 403 -13.40 2.35 0.50
C PRO A 403 -13.24 1.11 1.38
N THR A 404 -12.09 0.45 1.30
CA THR A 404 -11.73 -0.74 2.10
C THR A 404 -12.01 -0.54 3.59
N LEU A 405 -11.63 0.61 4.16
CA LEU A 405 -11.89 0.91 5.58
C LEU A 405 -13.39 0.96 5.90
N GLY A 406 -14.21 1.47 4.98
CA GLY A 406 -15.67 1.46 5.10
C GLY A 406 -16.26 0.06 5.06
N LEU A 407 -15.86 -0.74 4.07
CA LEU A 407 -16.30 -2.13 3.90
C LEU A 407 -15.92 -3.00 5.10
N HIS A 408 -14.68 -2.88 5.56
CA HIS A 408 -14.15 -3.67 6.68
C HIS A 408 -14.82 -3.35 8.03
N HIS A 409 -15.42 -2.16 8.16
CA HIS A 409 -16.15 -1.73 9.37
C HIS A 409 -17.67 -1.68 9.15
N ASP A 410 -18.17 -2.29 8.07
CA ASP A 410 -19.62 -2.40 7.86
C ASP A 410 -20.15 -3.59 8.66
N SER A 411 -21.08 -3.32 9.59
CA SER A 411 -21.70 -4.35 10.44
C SER A 411 -22.53 -5.37 9.66
N ASN A 412 -22.93 -5.06 8.42
CA ASN A 412 -23.62 -6.02 7.54
C ASN A 412 -22.68 -7.12 7.03
N TYR A 413 -21.37 -6.86 6.98
CA TYR A 413 -20.35 -7.83 6.54
C TYR A 413 -19.51 -8.37 7.70
N PHE A 414 -19.29 -7.55 8.72
CA PHE A 414 -18.50 -7.89 9.91
C PHE A 414 -19.27 -7.48 11.18
N PRO A 415 -20.11 -8.36 11.75
CA PRO A 415 -20.89 -8.06 12.95
C PRO A 415 -20.00 -7.61 14.12
N ASN A 416 -20.37 -6.54 14.84
CA ASN A 416 -19.53 -5.90 15.86
C ASN A 416 -18.12 -5.53 15.32
N PRO A 417 -18.03 -4.67 14.29
CA PRO A 417 -16.80 -4.45 13.53
C PRO A 417 -15.63 -3.85 14.32
N GLU A 418 -15.90 -3.27 15.49
CA GLU A 418 -14.86 -2.69 16.37
C GLU A 418 -14.20 -3.75 17.28
N VAL A 419 -14.86 -4.90 17.48
CA VAL A 419 -14.32 -6.01 18.28
C VAL A 419 -13.29 -6.76 17.45
N PHE A 420 -12.10 -6.97 18.04
CA PHE A 420 -11.04 -7.76 17.45
C PHE A 420 -11.34 -9.25 17.65
N ASP A 421 -11.90 -9.90 16.63
CA ASP A 421 -12.30 -11.31 16.66
C ASP A 421 -11.60 -12.10 15.54
N PRO A 422 -10.45 -12.76 15.82
CA PRO A 422 -9.77 -13.63 14.86
C PRO A 422 -10.64 -14.76 14.33
N GLU A 423 -11.60 -15.25 15.13
CA GLU A 423 -12.43 -16.40 14.77
C GLU A 423 -13.37 -16.10 13.59
N ARG A 424 -13.51 -14.84 13.15
CA ARG A 424 -14.15 -14.49 11.87
C ARG A 424 -13.49 -15.19 10.68
N PHE A 425 -12.19 -15.45 10.79
CA PHE A 425 -11.37 -16.05 9.74
C PHE A 425 -11.12 -17.54 9.96
N SER A 426 -11.79 -18.16 10.93
CA SER A 426 -11.81 -19.61 11.14
C SER A 426 -12.39 -20.33 9.92
N ASP A 427 -12.03 -21.60 9.72
CA ASP A 427 -12.54 -22.37 8.60
C ASP A 427 -14.08 -22.46 8.61
N GLU A 428 -14.68 -22.46 9.81
CA GLU A 428 -16.13 -22.47 10.01
C GLU A 428 -16.80 -21.15 9.59
N ARG A 429 -16.21 -19.99 9.94
CA ARG A 429 -16.84 -18.67 9.72
C ARG A 429 -16.36 -17.95 8.47
N ARG A 430 -15.22 -18.33 7.89
CA ARG A 430 -14.64 -17.65 6.73
C ARG A 430 -15.60 -17.64 5.54
N SER A 431 -16.39 -18.69 5.38
CA SER A 431 -17.41 -18.80 4.32
C SER A 431 -18.56 -17.80 4.46
N THR A 432 -18.77 -17.22 5.65
CA THR A 432 -19.81 -16.22 5.89
C THR A 432 -19.39 -14.80 5.50
N ILE A 433 -18.09 -14.58 5.20
CA ILE A 433 -17.60 -13.28 4.76
C ILE A 433 -18.02 -13.06 3.30
N GLN A 434 -18.86 -12.05 3.09
CA GLN A 434 -19.34 -11.68 1.75
C GLN A 434 -18.16 -11.43 0.78
N PRO A 435 -18.06 -12.15 -0.36
CA PRO A 435 -17.02 -11.88 -1.35
C PRO A 435 -17.05 -10.42 -1.82
N GLY A 436 -15.87 -9.78 -1.84
CA GLY A 436 -15.73 -8.36 -2.17
C GLY A 436 -15.84 -7.40 -0.98
N SER A 437 -16.12 -7.86 0.24
CA SER A 437 -16.13 -7.02 1.45
C SER A 437 -14.79 -7.01 2.21
N TYR A 438 -13.94 -8.02 2.03
CA TYR A 438 -12.59 -8.11 2.63
C TYR A 438 -11.50 -7.93 1.56
N LEU A 439 -10.79 -6.80 1.56
CA LEU A 439 -9.85 -6.38 0.51
C LEU A 439 -8.50 -5.86 1.03
N PRO A 440 -7.85 -6.48 2.04
CA PRO A 440 -6.60 -5.95 2.60
C PRO A 440 -5.44 -5.92 1.60
N PHE A 441 -5.46 -6.83 0.61
CA PHE A 441 -4.48 -6.92 -0.47
C PHE A 441 -5.04 -6.50 -1.83
N GLY A 442 -6.26 -5.94 -1.85
CA GLY A 442 -7.09 -5.80 -3.05
C GLY A 442 -7.55 -7.16 -3.59
N ASP A 443 -7.98 -7.18 -4.86
CA ASP A 443 -8.46 -8.40 -5.52
C ASP A 443 -8.23 -8.32 -7.05
N GLY A 444 -8.41 -9.46 -7.72
CA GLY A 444 -8.32 -9.63 -9.16
C GLY A 444 -6.91 -9.50 -9.74
N PRO A 445 -6.76 -9.27 -11.05
CA PRO A 445 -5.45 -9.27 -11.73
C PRO A 445 -4.44 -8.25 -11.16
N ARG A 446 -4.90 -7.20 -10.47
CA ARG A 446 -4.07 -6.19 -9.79
C ARG A 446 -3.90 -6.42 -8.28
N ILE A 447 -4.25 -7.58 -7.75
CA ILE A 447 -4.01 -7.99 -6.36
C ILE A 447 -2.52 -7.84 -5.98
N CYS A 448 -2.25 -7.58 -4.70
CA CYS A 448 -0.89 -7.49 -4.16
C CYS A 448 -0.02 -8.67 -4.64
N ILE A 449 1.10 -8.36 -5.30
CA ILE A 449 2.04 -9.38 -5.78
C ILE A 449 2.82 -10.02 -4.63
N GLY A 450 3.08 -9.24 -3.58
CA GLY A 450 3.89 -9.62 -2.43
C GLY A 450 3.11 -10.28 -1.30
N MET A 451 1.81 -10.58 -1.47
CA MET A 451 0.94 -11.08 -0.39
C MET A 451 1.54 -12.26 0.37
N ARG A 452 2.03 -13.29 -0.34
CA ARG A 452 2.62 -14.49 0.29
C ARG A 452 3.95 -14.21 0.99
N PHE A 453 4.75 -13.31 0.43
CA PHE A 453 6.01 -12.88 1.03
C PHE A 453 5.74 -12.13 2.33
N ALA A 454 4.85 -11.14 2.27
CA ALA A 454 4.40 -10.34 3.40
C ALA A 454 3.84 -11.21 4.54
N GLN A 455 2.97 -12.17 4.22
CA GLN A 455 2.42 -13.10 5.23
C GLN A 455 3.51 -13.94 5.90
N THR A 456 4.52 -14.39 5.15
CA THR A 456 5.65 -15.16 5.70
C THR A 456 6.50 -14.28 6.63
N GLU A 457 6.84 -13.07 6.16
CA GLU A 457 7.61 -12.08 6.91
C GLU A 457 6.91 -11.66 8.21
N ILE A 458 5.62 -11.33 8.14
CA ILE A 458 4.82 -10.94 9.31
C ILE A 458 4.79 -12.07 10.33
N LYS A 459 4.47 -13.31 9.92
CA LYS A 459 4.40 -14.45 10.84
C LYS A 459 5.75 -14.75 11.49
N LEU A 460 6.83 -14.68 10.73
CA LEU A 460 8.17 -14.90 11.29
C LEU A 460 8.54 -13.83 12.33
N ALA A 461 8.24 -12.56 12.06
CA ALA A 461 8.44 -11.48 13.03
C ALA A 461 7.58 -11.67 14.29
N LEU A 462 6.32 -12.05 14.13
CA LEU A 462 5.41 -12.34 15.24
C LEU A 462 5.91 -13.52 16.08
N VAL A 463 6.43 -14.59 15.46
CA VAL A 463 7.07 -15.71 16.17
C VAL A 463 8.22 -15.18 17.03
N GLN A 464 9.15 -14.42 16.45
CA GLN A 464 10.31 -13.90 17.20
C GLN A 464 9.89 -13.07 18.43
N ILE A 465 8.79 -12.33 18.33
CA ILE A 465 8.33 -11.47 19.42
C ILE A 465 7.51 -12.25 20.45
N ILE A 466 6.44 -12.90 20.00
CA ILE A 466 5.42 -13.49 20.87
C ILE A 466 5.93 -14.73 21.59
N HIS A 467 6.76 -15.52 20.91
CA HIS A 467 7.30 -16.75 21.46
C HIS A 467 8.38 -16.46 22.51
N HIS A 468 9.28 -15.49 22.25
CA HIS A 468 10.44 -15.22 23.11
C HIS A 468 10.24 -14.09 24.13
N TYR A 469 9.22 -13.24 23.99
CA TYR A 469 9.04 -12.06 24.86
C TYR A 469 7.64 -11.96 25.47
N ASN A 470 7.61 -11.41 26.68
CA ASN A 470 6.44 -10.72 27.21
C ASN A 470 6.53 -9.25 26.82
N PHE A 471 5.40 -8.64 26.51
CA PHE A 471 5.33 -7.23 26.15
C PHE A 471 4.09 -6.58 26.76
N ARG A 472 4.21 -5.29 27.09
CA ARG A 472 3.09 -4.48 27.58
C ARG A 472 3.12 -3.08 26.96
N LEU A 473 1.94 -2.53 26.75
CA LEU A 473 1.78 -1.14 26.33
C LEU A 473 2.31 -0.19 27.42
N VAL A 474 3.03 0.85 27.00
CA VAL A 474 3.48 1.92 27.88
C VAL A 474 2.56 3.13 27.71
N GLY A 475 1.83 3.45 28.78
CA GLY A 475 0.82 4.52 28.79
C GLY A 475 -0.51 4.09 28.19
N ASP A 476 -1.47 5.02 28.20
CA ASP A 476 -2.80 4.80 27.63
C ASP A 476 -2.83 5.13 26.14
N ILE A 477 -3.59 4.35 25.37
CA ILE A 477 -3.89 4.64 23.97
C ILE A 477 -5.39 4.82 23.78
N SER A 478 -5.78 5.91 23.12
CA SER A 478 -7.17 6.13 22.74
C SER A 478 -7.55 5.18 21.60
N LEU A 479 -8.66 4.46 21.77
CA LEU A 479 -9.29 3.65 20.73
C LEU A 479 -10.59 4.34 20.25
N PRO A 480 -10.84 4.40 18.93
CA PRO A 480 -9.99 3.93 17.84
C PRO A 480 -8.70 4.76 17.70
N VAL A 481 -7.62 4.13 17.23
CA VAL A 481 -6.31 4.79 17.06
C VAL A 481 -6.43 5.94 16.06
N GLU A 482 -6.07 7.15 16.49
CA GLU A 482 -6.04 8.31 15.59
C GLU A 482 -4.98 8.11 14.50
N VAL A 483 -5.37 8.36 13.25
CA VAL A 483 -4.49 8.21 12.08
C VAL A 483 -3.90 9.56 11.68
N HIS A 484 -2.62 9.59 11.33
CA HIS A 484 -1.94 10.81 10.92
C HIS A 484 -2.58 11.41 9.64
N PRO A 485 -3.17 12.61 9.65
CA PRO A 485 -4.00 13.11 8.56
C PRO A 485 -3.26 13.29 7.23
N GLY A 486 -1.94 13.54 7.28
CA GLY A 486 -1.09 13.62 6.09
C GLY A 486 -0.65 12.28 5.50
N SER A 487 -0.89 11.15 6.17
CA SER A 487 -0.44 9.84 5.67
C SER A 487 -1.37 9.32 4.57
N ASN A 488 -0.80 8.60 3.60
CA ASN A 488 -1.56 7.85 2.62
C ASN A 488 -1.98 6.46 3.11
N MET A 489 -1.38 5.98 4.21
CA MET A 489 -1.64 4.69 4.84
C MET A 489 -2.20 4.91 6.25
N MET A 490 -2.66 3.84 6.91
CA MET A 490 -3.19 3.90 8.28
C MET A 490 -2.11 4.13 9.36
N THR A 491 -1.19 5.07 9.16
CA THR A 491 -0.11 5.38 10.12
C THR A 491 -0.69 6.00 11.40
N PRO A 492 -0.42 5.43 12.60
CA PRO A 492 -0.80 6.06 13.86
C PRO A 492 -0.29 7.50 13.96
N LYS A 493 -1.12 8.40 14.47
CA LYS A 493 -0.76 9.80 14.72
C LYS A 493 0.23 9.92 15.88
N ASN A 494 0.00 9.13 16.93
CA ASN A 494 0.83 9.08 18.12
C ASN A 494 1.74 7.84 18.08
N LYS A 495 2.91 7.96 18.70
CA LYS A 495 3.84 6.84 18.88
C LYS A 495 3.21 5.79 19.78
N ILE A 496 3.46 4.51 19.48
CA ILE A 496 3.01 3.38 20.31
C ILE A 496 4.26 2.77 20.93
N ASN A 497 4.39 2.90 22.24
CA ASN A 497 5.56 2.42 22.96
C ASN A 497 5.22 1.16 23.74
N MET A 498 6.14 0.20 23.76
CA MET A 498 6.01 -1.03 24.52
C MET A 498 7.28 -1.31 25.31
N GLU A 499 7.10 -1.99 26.44
CA GLU A 499 8.18 -2.59 27.20
C GLU A 499 8.23 -4.08 26.91
N PHE A 500 9.44 -4.62 26.75
CA PHE A 500 9.68 -6.03 26.47
C PHE A 500 10.48 -6.64 27.61
N THR A 501 10.11 -7.86 28.01
CA THR A 501 10.89 -8.69 28.92
C THR A 501 11.00 -10.09 28.33
N ARG A 502 12.15 -10.75 28.52
CA ARG A 502 12.34 -12.10 27.97
C ARG A 502 11.41 -13.08 28.68
N ARG A 503 10.73 -13.93 27.92
CA ARG A 503 9.87 -14.97 28.45
C ARG A 503 10.77 -16.08 28.99
N GLN A 504 10.52 -16.53 30.22
CA GLN A 504 11.20 -17.71 30.74
C GLN A 504 10.66 -18.94 30.01
N GLU A 505 11.55 -19.71 29.38
CA GLU A 505 11.19 -21.02 28.85
C GLU A 505 10.86 -21.92 30.03
N ASN A 506 9.58 -22.23 30.21
CA ASN A 506 9.20 -23.34 31.07
C ASN A 506 9.66 -24.62 30.36
N HIS A 507 10.88 -25.06 30.65
CA HIS A 507 11.30 -26.43 30.37
C HIS A 507 10.38 -27.36 31.20
N LEU A 508 9.29 -27.81 30.59
CA LEU A 508 8.43 -28.87 31.09
C LEU A 508 8.92 -30.23 30.59
#